data_AF-A0A1Q3BI22-F1
#
_entry.id   AF-A0A1Q3BI22-F1
#
_cell.length_a   1.000
_cell.length_b   1.000
_cell.length_c   1.000
_cell.angle_alpha   90.00
_cell.angle_beta   90.00
_cell.angle_gamma   90.00
#
_symmetry.space_group_name_H-M   'P 1'
#
loop_
_entity.id
_entity.type
_entity.pdbx_description
1 polymer ?
#
loop_
_entity_poly.entity_id
_entity_poly.type
_entity_poly.pdbx_seq_one_letter_code
_entity_poly.pdbx_strand_id
1 'polypeptide(L)'
;AVEVARMIDTCELETGLGANQIGTLQRAGDTRWSSHLNSITSLMRMFHATDIFVAAIDSQLQELNSKFDENMVEFLILSSALDPKDSFKSFSVDKICSLVSKFYPEDFTEQEQIRLPYELQHYAIDIFQHPNFGSIFTLSELCQRLAETGKAVIYPLVDRLIRLVLTLLVSTVTTERAFSDMNIIKNKLRNKMEDDYLRNSLVLYIEREIAEKITTDAIIDDFCAIKERRV
;
A
#
# COMPACT_ATOMS: atom_id res chain seq x y z
N ALA A 1 26.07 -9.65 76.99
CA ALA A 1 26.99 -9.81 75.84
C ALA A 1 27.48 -11.26 75.72
N VAL A 2 28.00 -11.86 76.80
CA VAL A 2 28.49 -13.26 76.79
C VAL A 2 27.38 -14.30 76.56
N GLU A 3 26.17 -14.06 77.10
CA GLU A 3 25.01 -14.97 76.92
C GLU A 3 24.55 -15.08 75.46
N VAL A 4 24.53 -13.96 74.73
CA VAL A 4 24.05 -13.90 73.33
C VAL A 4 25.04 -14.54 72.36
N ALA A 5 26.34 -14.38 72.59
CA ALA A 5 27.37 -15.05 71.78
C ALA A 5 27.32 -16.58 71.97
N ARG A 6 27.06 -17.06 73.19
CA ARG A 6 26.97 -18.49 73.47
C ARG A 6 25.76 -19.17 72.80
N MET A 7 24.63 -18.46 72.68
CA MET A 7 23.42 -18.98 72.03
C MET A 7 23.49 -19.01 70.49
N ILE A 8 24.39 -18.22 69.89
CA ILE A 8 24.69 -18.27 68.44
C ILE A 8 25.61 -19.46 68.14
N ASP A 9 26.62 -19.71 68.98
CA ASP A 9 27.55 -20.84 68.83
C ASP A 9 26.89 -22.21 69.07
N THR A 10 25.80 -22.28 69.85
CA THR A 10 25.00 -23.52 70.03
C THR A 10 23.93 -23.73 68.96
N CYS A 11 23.85 -22.86 67.95
CA CYS A 11 22.83 -22.88 66.88
C CYS A 11 21.37 -22.83 67.39
N GLU A 12 21.12 -22.28 68.58
CA GLU A 12 19.75 -22.17 69.14
C GLU A 12 19.01 -20.90 68.65
N LEU A 13 19.64 -20.05 67.84
CA LEU A 13 19.06 -18.85 67.24
C LEU A 13 19.35 -18.77 65.72
N GLU A 14 18.35 -19.07 64.90
CA GLU A 14 18.37 -18.76 63.46
C GLU A 14 17.84 -17.34 63.23
N THR A 15 18.67 -16.47 62.66
CA THR A 15 18.22 -15.15 62.18
C THR A 15 17.51 -15.32 60.84
N GLY A 16 16.21 -15.61 60.88
CA GLY A 16 15.36 -15.68 59.70
C GLY A 16 14.90 -14.29 59.24
N LEU A 17 15.06 -13.99 57.95
CA LEU A 17 14.24 -12.96 57.28
C LEU A 17 13.89 -13.39 55.84
N GLY A 18 12.76 -14.10 55.72
CA GLY A 18 11.58 -13.62 54.99
C GLY A 18 11.58 -13.65 53.46
N ALA A 19 10.90 -14.65 52.90
CA ALA A 19 10.67 -14.91 51.48
C ALA A 19 9.59 -14.02 50.78
N ASN A 20 9.32 -12.78 51.19
CA ASN A 20 8.23 -11.99 50.58
C ASN A 20 8.53 -10.48 50.50
N GLN A 21 9.22 -10.02 49.46
CA GLN A 21 9.25 -8.59 49.04
C GLN A 21 9.37 -8.46 47.51
N ILE A 22 8.41 -9.00 46.77
CA ILE A 22 8.15 -8.62 45.37
C ILE A 22 7.03 -7.58 45.42
N GLY A 23 7.39 -6.30 45.51
CA GLY A 23 6.40 -5.21 45.47
C GLY A 23 6.91 -3.94 46.12
N THR A 24 7.03 -2.88 45.30
CA THR A 24 7.34 -1.47 45.62
C THR A 24 8.82 -1.09 45.86
N LEU A 25 9.36 -0.43 44.82
CA LEU A 25 10.55 0.43 44.72
C LEU A 25 11.85 -0.02 45.44
N GLN A 26 12.85 -0.30 44.62
CA GLN A 26 14.22 -0.65 45.00
C GLN A 26 14.87 0.44 45.88
N ARG A 27 15.48 0.04 47.01
CA ARG A 27 16.10 0.93 48.00
C ARG A 27 17.34 1.64 47.44
N ALA A 28 17.58 2.86 47.94
CA ALA A 28 18.61 3.81 47.50
C ALA A 28 20.09 3.40 47.73
N GLY A 29 20.37 2.13 48.05
CA GLY A 29 21.72 1.60 48.31
C GLY A 29 22.37 0.87 47.13
N ASP A 30 21.60 0.49 46.10
CA ASP A 30 22.14 -0.10 44.88
C ASP A 30 22.48 1.02 43.90
N THR A 31 23.59 1.74 44.07
CA THR A 31 23.97 2.84 43.16
C THR A 31 24.52 2.33 41.82
N ARG A 32 23.58 1.82 41.04
CA ARG A 32 23.01 2.47 39.84
C ARG A 32 23.86 2.57 38.57
N TRP A 33 25.04 1.94 38.49
CA TRP A 33 25.69 1.76 37.18
C TRP A 33 24.81 0.97 36.21
N SER A 34 24.13 -0.07 36.67
CA SER A 34 23.18 -0.85 35.85
C SER A 34 21.98 -0.03 35.39
N SER A 35 21.42 0.85 36.24
CA SER A 35 20.29 1.71 35.86
C SER A 35 20.68 2.81 34.88
N HIS A 36 21.88 3.40 35.03
CA HIS A 36 22.41 4.36 34.08
C HIS A 36 22.77 3.69 32.76
N LEU A 37 23.40 2.51 32.79
CA LEU A 37 23.61 1.68 31.60
C LEU A 37 22.29 1.34 30.91
N ASN A 38 21.28 0.87 31.64
CA ASN A 38 19.97 0.54 31.06
C ASN A 38 19.28 1.76 30.44
N SER A 39 19.45 2.94 31.06
CA SER A 39 18.91 4.20 30.52
C SER A 39 19.66 4.64 29.26
N ILE A 40 21.00 4.54 29.25
CA ILE A 40 21.85 4.81 28.08
C ILE A 40 21.56 3.81 26.95
N THR A 41 21.42 2.52 27.25
CA THR A 41 21.08 1.46 26.29
C THR A 41 19.67 1.66 25.72
N SER A 42 18.70 2.10 26.53
CA SER A 42 17.36 2.47 26.05
C SER A 42 17.40 3.67 25.10
N LEU A 43 18.17 4.70 25.44
CA LEU A 43 18.37 5.87 24.57
C LEU A 43 19.02 5.45 23.25
N MET A 44 20.10 4.67 23.28
CA MET A 44 20.76 4.17 22.07
C MET A 44 19.82 3.33 21.20
N ARG A 45 18.99 2.46 21.80
CA ARG A 45 17.95 1.72 21.06
C ARG A 45 16.91 2.63 20.42
N MET A 46 16.46 3.67 21.12
CA MET A 46 15.52 4.64 20.58
C MET A 46 16.10 5.42 19.40
N PHE A 47 17.34 5.92 19.51
CA PHE A 47 18.01 6.63 18.42
C PHE A 47 18.24 5.70 17.23
N HIS A 48 18.76 4.49 17.46
CA HIS A 48 18.97 3.51 16.39
C HIS A 48 17.66 3.09 15.71
N ALA A 49 16.57 2.94 16.45
CA ALA A 49 15.26 2.70 15.85
C ALA A 49 14.81 3.89 14.99
N THR A 50 15.04 5.11 15.46
CA THR A 50 14.73 6.35 14.71
C THR A 50 15.53 6.42 13.41
N ASP A 51 16.82 6.10 13.44
CA ASP A 51 17.68 6.09 12.25
C ASP A 51 17.22 5.06 11.21
N ILE A 52 16.80 3.86 11.66
CA ILE A 52 16.22 2.85 10.76
C ILE A 52 14.91 3.36 10.14
N PHE A 53 14.04 3.98 10.94
CA PHE A 53 12.78 4.51 10.43
C PHE A 53 12.99 5.68 9.46
N VAL A 54 13.92 6.58 9.75
CA VAL A 54 14.27 7.68 8.83
C VAL A 54 14.83 7.12 7.53
N ALA A 55 15.76 6.16 7.58
CA ALA A 55 16.30 5.51 6.38
C ALA A 55 15.21 4.77 5.57
N ALA A 56 14.25 4.12 6.24
CA ALA A 56 13.12 3.47 5.59
C ALA A 56 12.16 4.50 4.95
N ILE A 57 11.88 5.61 5.64
CA ILE A 57 11.06 6.71 5.11
C ILE A 57 11.75 7.35 3.91
N ASP A 58 13.04 7.65 3.99
CA ASP A 58 13.81 8.23 2.91
C ASP A 58 13.87 7.28 1.70
N SER A 59 14.05 5.98 1.94
CA SER A 59 13.99 4.97 0.87
C SER A 59 12.61 4.92 0.21
N GLN A 60 11.52 4.99 0.98
CA GLN A 60 10.16 5.02 0.43
C GLN A 60 9.86 6.32 -0.31
N LEU A 61 10.32 7.47 0.21
CA LEU A 61 10.22 8.77 -0.44
C LEU A 61 11.01 8.81 -1.75
N GLN A 62 12.21 8.23 -1.76
CA GLN A 62 13.02 8.12 -2.97
C GLN A 62 12.36 7.22 -4.00
N GLU A 63 11.79 6.09 -3.58
CA GLU A 63 11.07 5.19 -4.47
C GLU A 63 9.82 5.87 -5.06
N LEU A 64 9.06 6.62 -4.24
CA LEU A 64 7.93 7.43 -4.71
C LEU A 64 8.37 8.52 -5.68
N ASN A 65 9.40 9.30 -5.34
CA ASN A 65 9.90 10.35 -6.21
C ASN A 65 10.47 9.80 -7.53
N SER A 66 11.02 8.58 -7.52
CA SER A 66 11.39 7.88 -8.76
C SER A 66 10.21 7.32 -9.54
N LYS A 67 9.11 6.94 -8.86
CA LYS A 67 7.87 6.47 -9.50
C LYS A 67 7.06 7.62 -10.12
N PHE A 68 7.17 8.83 -9.58
CA PHE A 68 6.58 10.06 -10.09
C PHE A 68 7.66 10.99 -10.67
N ASP A 69 8.65 10.43 -11.36
CA ASP A 69 9.68 11.21 -12.02
C ASP A 69 9.11 11.96 -13.25
N GLU A 70 9.96 12.74 -13.91
CA GLU A 70 9.59 13.45 -15.13
C GLU A 70 9.01 12.51 -16.22
N ASN A 71 9.43 11.24 -16.26
CA ASN A 71 8.91 10.27 -17.22
C ASN A 71 7.46 9.88 -16.91
N MET A 72 7.06 9.75 -15.64
CA MET A 72 5.67 9.48 -15.28
C MET A 72 4.75 10.66 -15.63
N VAL A 73 5.21 11.89 -15.38
CA VAL A 73 4.47 13.10 -15.79
C VAL A 73 4.33 13.15 -17.31
N GLU A 74 5.40 12.88 -18.05
CA GLU A 74 5.36 12.81 -19.51
C GLU A 74 4.43 11.69 -20.01
N PHE A 75 4.47 10.51 -19.39
CA PHE A 75 3.53 9.42 -19.66
C PHE A 75 2.08 9.88 -19.51
N LEU A 76 1.75 10.56 -18.41
CA LEU A 76 0.40 11.08 -18.18
C LEU A 76 0.00 12.09 -19.28
N ILE A 77 0.90 13.00 -19.64
CA ILE A 77 0.67 13.99 -20.70
C ILE A 77 0.41 13.30 -22.03
N LEU A 78 1.19 12.29 -22.40
CA LEU A 78 1.00 11.56 -23.65
C LEU A 78 -0.27 10.68 -23.62
N SER A 79 -0.57 10.04 -22.49
CA SER A 79 -1.77 9.22 -22.30
C SER A 79 -3.07 10.03 -22.40
N SER A 80 -3.03 11.33 -22.08
CA SER A 80 -4.18 12.23 -22.25
C SER A 80 -4.66 12.34 -23.69
N ALA A 81 -3.83 11.98 -24.67
CA ALA A 81 -4.23 11.92 -26.07
C ALA A 81 -5.24 10.79 -26.36
N LEU A 82 -5.43 9.84 -25.45
CA LEU A 82 -6.47 8.80 -25.57
C LEU A 82 -7.79 9.20 -24.89
N ASP A 83 -7.82 10.32 -24.15
CA ASP A 83 -8.99 10.73 -23.37
C ASP A 83 -10.22 10.97 -24.27
N PRO A 84 -11.33 10.22 -24.08
CA PRO A 84 -12.54 10.39 -24.88
C PRO A 84 -13.33 11.67 -24.56
N LYS A 85 -12.99 12.38 -23.47
CA LYS A 85 -13.67 13.63 -23.09
C LYS A 85 -13.68 14.66 -24.19
N ASP A 86 -14.70 15.52 -24.15
CA ASP A 86 -14.92 16.60 -25.10
C ASP A 86 -14.89 16.13 -26.56
N SER A 87 -15.44 14.94 -26.83
CA SER A 87 -15.43 14.31 -28.16
C SER A 87 -14.02 14.09 -28.72
N PHE A 88 -13.12 13.51 -27.90
CA PHE A 88 -11.74 13.19 -28.28
C PHE A 88 -10.90 14.41 -28.70
N LYS A 89 -11.18 15.60 -28.15
CA LYS A 89 -10.49 16.85 -28.52
C LYS A 89 -8.97 16.78 -28.36
N SER A 90 -8.49 16.02 -27.37
CA SER A 90 -7.06 15.86 -27.08
C SER A 90 -6.36 14.84 -27.98
N PHE A 91 -7.09 14.15 -28.86
CA PHE A 91 -6.55 13.07 -29.67
C PHE A 91 -5.47 13.55 -30.63
N SER A 92 -4.33 12.86 -30.59
CA SER A 92 -3.17 13.16 -31.42
C SER A 92 -2.42 11.88 -31.72
N VAL A 93 -2.35 11.53 -33.00
CA VAL A 93 -1.63 10.35 -33.48
C VAL A 93 -0.16 10.43 -33.07
N ASP A 94 0.49 11.57 -33.27
CA ASP A 94 1.91 11.75 -32.96
C ASP A 94 2.23 11.54 -31.48
N LYS A 95 1.38 12.07 -30.58
CA LYS A 95 1.54 11.85 -29.13
C LYS A 95 1.35 10.39 -28.75
N ILE A 96 0.37 9.72 -29.35
CA ILE A 96 0.08 8.31 -29.08
C ILE A 96 1.22 7.41 -29.60
N CYS A 97 1.77 7.71 -30.78
CA CYS A 97 2.95 7.01 -31.28
C CYS A 97 4.18 7.25 -30.39
N SER A 98 4.37 8.48 -29.92
CA SER A 98 5.45 8.81 -28.97
C SER A 98 5.30 8.05 -27.65
N LEU A 99 4.07 7.91 -27.15
CA LEU A 99 3.76 7.10 -25.95
C LEU A 99 4.21 5.66 -26.14
N VAL A 100 3.84 5.05 -27.27
CA VAL A 100 4.18 3.65 -27.56
C VAL A 100 5.68 3.45 -27.70
N SER A 101 6.35 4.25 -28.52
CA SER A 101 7.78 4.08 -28.76
C SER A 101 8.63 4.34 -27.51
N LYS A 102 8.18 5.21 -26.60
CA LYS A 102 8.94 5.57 -25.39
C LYS A 102 8.63 4.67 -24.19
N PHE A 103 7.37 4.31 -23.97
CA PHE A 103 6.94 3.63 -22.73
C PHE A 103 6.54 2.16 -22.93
N TYR A 104 6.31 1.73 -24.17
CA TYR A 104 5.91 0.36 -24.50
C TYR A 104 6.74 -0.26 -25.64
N PRO A 105 8.08 -0.15 -25.63
CA PRO A 105 8.91 -0.68 -26.72
C PRO A 105 8.84 -2.22 -26.84
N GLU A 106 8.63 -2.92 -25.72
CA GLU A 106 8.55 -4.39 -25.69
C GLU A 106 7.13 -4.93 -25.98
N ASP A 107 6.09 -4.11 -25.77
CA ASP A 107 4.71 -4.52 -26.03
C ASP A 107 4.28 -4.30 -27.48
N PHE A 108 5.11 -3.64 -28.30
CA PHE A 108 4.83 -3.35 -29.71
C PHE A 108 6.03 -3.66 -30.59
N THR A 109 5.86 -4.59 -31.53
CA THR A 109 6.88 -4.90 -32.53
C THR A 109 7.13 -3.70 -33.46
N GLU A 110 8.29 -3.63 -34.10
CA GLU A 110 8.62 -2.55 -35.06
C GLU A 110 7.56 -2.43 -36.17
N GLN A 111 7.04 -3.56 -36.67
CA GLN A 111 5.99 -3.58 -37.68
C GLN A 111 4.66 -3.02 -37.14
N GLU A 112 4.29 -3.33 -35.90
CA GLU A 112 3.10 -2.78 -35.26
C GLU A 112 3.24 -1.28 -35.01
N GLN A 113 4.44 -0.79 -34.63
CA GLN A 113 4.69 0.65 -34.46
C GLN A 113 4.55 1.42 -35.78
N ILE A 114 4.99 0.83 -36.91
CA ILE A 114 4.78 1.42 -38.24
C ILE A 114 3.30 1.41 -38.64
N ARG A 115 2.55 0.38 -38.27
CA ARG A 115 1.12 0.24 -38.61
C ARG A 115 0.21 1.12 -37.74
N LEU A 116 0.58 1.32 -36.48
CA LEU A 116 -0.22 2.02 -35.47
C LEU A 116 -0.74 3.41 -35.94
N PRO A 117 0.07 4.31 -36.55
CA PRO A 117 -0.43 5.59 -37.04
C PRO A 117 -1.61 5.47 -38.01
N TYR A 118 -1.56 4.50 -38.92
CA TYR A 118 -2.63 4.26 -39.90
C TYR A 118 -3.88 3.70 -39.23
N GLU A 119 -3.70 2.79 -38.29
CA GLU A 119 -4.81 2.23 -37.51
C GLU A 119 -5.50 3.31 -36.67
N LEU A 120 -4.73 4.21 -36.05
CA LEU A 120 -5.24 5.36 -35.29
C LEU A 120 -6.03 6.36 -36.16
N GLN A 121 -5.60 6.60 -37.40
CA GLN A 121 -6.34 7.45 -38.33
C GLN A 121 -7.70 6.84 -38.69
N HIS A 122 -7.73 5.54 -39.00
CA HIS A 122 -8.98 4.84 -39.27
C HIS A 122 -9.89 4.77 -38.04
N TYR A 123 -9.31 4.54 -36.87
CA TYR A 123 -10.00 4.55 -35.59
C TYR A 123 -10.69 5.89 -35.33
N ALA A 124 -9.98 7.01 -35.54
CA ALA A 124 -10.55 8.34 -35.32
C ALA A 124 -11.76 8.62 -36.21
N ILE A 125 -11.69 8.23 -37.49
CA ILE A 125 -12.81 8.44 -38.43
C ILE A 125 -14.02 7.60 -38.04
N ASP A 126 -13.81 6.32 -37.73
CA ASP A 126 -14.90 5.39 -37.42
C ASP A 126 -15.53 5.69 -36.06
N ILE A 127 -14.72 5.85 -35.01
CA ILE A 127 -15.21 5.97 -33.63
C ILE A 127 -15.77 7.35 -33.32
N PHE A 128 -15.17 8.44 -33.80
CA PHE A 128 -15.58 9.79 -33.38
C PHE A 128 -16.96 10.17 -33.93
N GLN A 129 -17.40 9.54 -35.01
CA GLN A 129 -18.70 9.74 -35.62
C GLN A 129 -19.73 8.67 -35.22
N HIS A 130 -19.30 7.64 -34.47
CA HIS A 130 -20.15 6.50 -34.16
C HIS A 130 -21.15 6.85 -33.03
N PRO A 131 -22.45 6.59 -33.20
CA PRO A 131 -23.50 7.02 -32.26
C PRO A 131 -23.31 6.45 -30.84
N ASN A 132 -22.75 5.24 -30.72
CA ASN A 132 -22.47 4.61 -29.42
C ASN A 132 -21.32 5.25 -28.62
N PHE A 133 -20.58 6.20 -29.19
CA PHE A 133 -19.38 6.80 -28.57
C PHE A 133 -19.54 8.29 -28.24
N GLY A 134 -20.69 8.91 -28.53
CA GLY A 134 -20.90 10.36 -28.35
C GLY A 134 -20.95 10.85 -26.89
N SER A 135 -21.10 9.97 -25.90
CA SER A 135 -21.27 10.32 -24.48
C SER A 135 -20.29 9.62 -23.55
N ILE A 136 -19.08 9.30 -24.03
CA ILE A 136 -18.07 8.59 -23.24
C ILE A 136 -17.18 9.60 -22.52
N PHE A 137 -17.01 9.42 -21.22
CA PHE A 137 -16.22 10.34 -20.39
C PHE A 137 -14.97 9.70 -19.79
N THR A 138 -14.85 8.37 -19.87
CA THR A 138 -13.73 7.63 -19.29
C THR A 138 -13.15 6.59 -20.25
N LEU A 139 -11.85 6.29 -20.10
CA LEU A 139 -11.19 5.22 -20.84
C LEU A 139 -11.79 3.83 -20.53
N SER A 140 -12.31 3.61 -19.32
CA SER A 140 -12.97 2.36 -18.94
C SER A 140 -14.25 2.13 -19.75
N GLU A 141 -15.10 3.16 -19.83
CA GLU A 141 -16.29 3.14 -20.68
C GLU A 141 -15.92 2.96 -22.16
N LEU A 142 -14.85 3.63 -22.63
CA LEU A 142 -14.35 3.45 -23.98
C LEU A 142 -13.99 1.99 -24.27
N CYS A 143 -13.19 1.35 -23.41
CA CYS A 143 -12.84 -0.06 -23.53
C CYS A 143 -14.07 -0.97 -23.55
N GLN A 144 -15.05 -0.71 -22.68
CA GLN A 144 -16.28 -1.49 -22.63
C GLN A 144 -17.06 -1.37 -23.95
N ARG A 145 -17.22 -0.14 -24.46
CA ARG A 145 -17.92 0.11 -25.73
C ARG A 145 -17.21 -0.48 -26.93
N LEU A 146 -15.87 -0.45 -26.96
CA LEU A 146 -15.08 -1.10 -28.01
C LEU A 146 -15.29 -2.62 -28.00
N ALA A 147 -15.40 -3.24 -26.82
CA ALA A 147 -15.69 -4.66 -26.70
C ALA A 147 -17.13 -5.00 -27.14
N GLU A 148 -18.12 -4.23 -26.69
CA GLU A 148 -19.55 -4.44 -27.04
C GLU A 148 -19.81 -4.30 -28.54
N THR A 149 -19.13 -3.36 -29.21
CA THR A 149 -19.33 -3.06 -30.63
C THR A 149 -18.48 -3.92 -31.56
N GLY A 150 -17.63 -4.81 -31.01
CA GLY A 150 -16.67 -5.61 -31.79
C GLY A 150 -15.51 -4.79 -32.38
N LYS A 151 -15.44 -3.50 -32.09
CA LYS A 151 -14.39 -2.58 -32.58
C LYS A 151 -13.01 -2.92 -32.00
N ALA A 152 -12.97 -3.56 -30.83
CA ALA A 152 -11.73 -4.10 -30.25
C ALA A 152 -11.02 -5.11 -31.18
N VAL A 153 -11.77 -5.85 -32.00
CA VAL A 153 -11.19 -6.81 -32.97
C VAL A 153 -10.74 -6.11 -34.25
N ILE A 154 -11.41 -5.01 -34.61
CA ILE A 154 -11.09 -4.21 -35.82
C ILE A 154 -9.82 -3.37 -35.58
N TYR A 155 -9.65 -2.83 -34.37
CA TYR A 155 -8.53 -1.98 -33.97
C TYR A 155 -7.73 -2.61 -32.82
N PRO A 156 -7.08 -3.78 -33.04
CA PRO A 156 -6.42 -4.53 -31.98
C PRO A 156 -5.25 -3.78 -31.35
N LEU A 157 -4.53 -2.93 -32.10
CA LEU A 157 -3.39 -2.17 -31.57
C LEU A 157 -3.86 -1.05 -30.65
N VAL A 158 -4.95 -0.37 -31.04
CA VAL A 158 -5.55 0.71 -30.24
C VAL A 158 -6.19 0.15 -28.98
N ASP A 159 -6.93 -0.95 -29.09
CA ASP A 159 -7.54 -1.63 -27.94
C ASP A 159 -6.48 -2.14 -26.95
N ARG A 160 -5.40 -2.76 -27.44
CA ARG A 160 -4.25 -3.18 -26.60
C ARG A 160 -3.64 -1.98 -25.87
N LEU A 161 -3.39 -0.88 -26.57
CA LEU A 161 -2.81 0.32 -25.97
C LEU A 161 -3.70 0.90 -24.86
N ILE A 162 -5.00 1.03 -25.09
CA ILE A 162 -5.93 1.56 -24.08
C ILE A 162 -5.92 0.65 -22.83
N ARG A 163 -5.89 -0.68 -23.00
CA ARG A 163 -5.78 -1.63 -21.88
C ARG A 163 -4.48 -1.49 -21.11
N LEU A 164 -3.34 -1.32 -21.80
CA LEU A 164 -2.05 -1.09 -21.15
C LEU A 164 -2.06 0.18 -20.31
N VAL A 165 -2.53 1.30 -20.90
CA VAL A 165 -2.66 2.58 -20.21
C VAL A 165 -3.60 2.49 -19.02
N LEU A 166 -4.76 1.84 -19.16
CA LEU A 166 -5.69 1.60 -18.06
C LEU A 166 -5.07 0.77 -16.94
N THR A 167 -4.32 -0.29 -17.28
CA THR A 167 -3.72 -1.17 -16.26
C THR A 167 -2.67 -0.45 -15.43
N LEU A 168 -1.84 0.40 -16.07
CA LEU A 168 -0.87 1.23 -15.35
C LEU A 168 -1.55 2.31 -14.51
N LEU A 169 -2.53 3.03 -15.07
CA LEU A 169 -3.27 4.08 -14.34
C LEU A 169 -4.06 3.51 -13.15
N VAL A 170 -4.65 2.33 -13.29
CA VAL A 170 -5.35 1.66 -12.18
C VAL A 170 -4.35 1.27 -11.10
N SER A 171 -3.17 0.79 -11.47
CA SER A 171 -2.12 0.43 -10.50
C SER A 171 -1.64 1.65 -9.71
N THR A 172 -1.38 2.79 -10.38
CA THR A 172 -0.97 4.02 -9.69
C THR A 172 -2.06 4.54 -8.75
N VAL A 173 -3.30 4.65 -9.23
CA VAL A 173 -4.45 5.12 -8.42
C VAL A 173 -4.73 4.20 -7.23
N THR A 174 -4.58 2.88 -7.39
CA THR A 174 -4.79 1.91 -6.31
C THR A 174 -3.74 2.10 -5.21
N THR A 175 -2.48 2.30 -5.60
CA THR A 175 -1.42 2.56 -4.61
C THR A 175 -1.65 3.88 -3.87
N GLU A 176 -1.97 4.97 -4.57
CA GLU A 176 -2.29 6.26 -3.94
C GLU A 176 -3.48 6.17 -2.97
N ARG A 177 -4.55 5.48 -3.36
CA ARG A 177 -5.70 5.23 -2.49
C ARG A 177 -5.31 4.43 -1.26
N ALA A 178 -4.58 3.33 -1.42
CA ALA A 178 -4.12 2.51 -0.31
C ALA A 178 -3.25 3.29 0.69
N PHE A 179 -2.37 4.18 0.20
CA PHE A 179 -1.57 5.06 1.06
C PHE A 179 -2.39 6.15 1.74
N SER A 180 -3.39 6.72 1.06
CA SER A 180 -4.34 7.67 1.65
C SER A 180 -5.15 7.00 2.77
N ASP A 181 -5.66 5.80 2.51
CA ASP A 181 -6.41 4.99 3.46
C ASP A 181 -5.53 4.59 4.65
N MET A 182 -4.27 4.24 4.39
CA MET A 182 -3.26 3.98 5.42
C MET A 182 -3.03 5.22 6.29
N ASN A 183 -2.93 6.40 5.69
CA ASN A 183 -2.79 7.65 6.43
C ASN A 183 -4.03 7.94 7.28
N ILE A 184 -5.24 7.64 6.78
CA ILE A 184 -6.50 7.78 7.53
C ILE A 184 -6.56 6.78 8.70
N ILE A 185 -6.20 5.52 8.48
CA ILE A 185 -6.23 4.45 9.50
C ILE A 185 -5.15 4.67 10.57
N LYS A 186 -3.94 5.08 10.17
CA LYS A 186 -2.83 5.32 11.09
C LYS A 186 -3.03 6.60 11.89
N ASN A 187 -3.82 7.57 11.42
CA ASN A 187 -3.88 8.89 12.05
C ASN A 187 -5.17 9.16 12.87
N LYS A 188 -5.05 10.14 13.78
CA LYS A 188 -5.94 10.62 14.87
C LYS A 188 -6.01 9.84 16.20
N LEU A 189 -5.94 8.50 16.28
CA LEU A 189 -6.08 7.79 17.58
C LEU A 189 -5.22 6.53 17.80
N ARG A 190 -4.48 6.01 16.79
CA ARG A 190 -3.88 4.66 16.84
C ARG A 190 -2.42 4.57 16.36
N ASN A 191 -1.53 5.41 16.90
CA ASN A 191 -0.09 5.38 16.59
C ASN A 191 0.66 4.12 17.11
N LYS A 192 -0.03 3.22 17.82
CA LYS A 192 0.50 1.95 18.31
C LYS A 192 -0.45 0.83 17.87
N MET A 193 -0.17 0.26 16.70
CA MET A 193 -0.96 -0.81 16.09
C MET A 193 0.00 -1.85 15.56
N GLU A 194 -0.25 -3.12 15.86
CA GLU A 194 0.55 -4.25 15.36
C GLU A 194 0.33 -4.41 13.84
N ASP A 195 1.37 -4.79 13.11
CA ASP A 195 1.38 -4.82 11.64
C ASP A 195 0.26 -5.69 11.07
N ASP A 196 -0.04 -6.84 11.70
CA ASP A 196 -1.12 -7.73 11.30
C ASP A 196 -2.50 -7.06 11.42
N TYR A 197 -2.73 -6.30 12.48
CA TYR A 197 -4.00 -5.60 12.67
C TYR A 197 -4.14 -4.43 11.68
N LEU A 198 -3.04 -3.72 11.39
CA LEU A 198 -3.01 -2.67 10.38
C LEU A 198 -3.31 -3.24 8.99
N ARG A 199 -2.68 -4.36 8.63
CA ARG A 199 -2.89 -5.04 7.35
C ARG A 199 -4.35 -5.46 7.18
N ASN A 200 -4.94 -6.11 8.19
CA ASN A 200 -6.32 -6.56 8.14
C ASN A 200 -7.31 -5.37 8.06
N SER A 201 -7.02 -4.26 8.78
CA SER A 201 -7.83 -3.04 8.73
C SER A 201 -7.75 -2.34 7.37
N LEU A 202 -6.56 -2.30 6.77
CA LEU A 202 -6.34 -1.74 5.42
C LEU A 202 -7.12 -2.49 4.36
N VAL A 203 -7.07 -3.83 4.39
CA VAL A 203 -7.83 -4.67 3.45
C VAL A 203 -9.32 -4.39 3.54
N LEU A 204 -9.88 -4.33 4.76
CA LEU A 204 -11.30 -4.02 4.96
C LEU A 204 -11.69 -2.62 4.47
N TYR A 205 -10.79 -1.65 4.59
CA TYR A 205 -11.09 -0.27 4.22
C TYR A 205 -10.95 -0.02 2.72
N ILE A 206 -9.89 -0.54 2.08
CA ILE A 206 -9.69 -0.45 0.63
C ILE A 206 -10.82 -1.16 -0.11
N GLU A 207 -11.18 -2.36 0.36
CA GLU A 207 -12.24 -3.19 -0.23
C GLU A 207 -13.61 -2.96 0.43
N ARG A 208 -13.86 -1.76 0.98
CA ARG A 208 -15.08 -1.47 1.75
C ARG A 208 -16.36 -1.73 0.94
N GLU A 209 -16.37 -1.45 -0.37
CA GLU A 209 -17.52 -1.72 -1.24
C GLU A 209 -17.85 -3.22 -1.35
N ILE A 210 -16.86 -4.09 -1.17
CA ILE A 210 -17.04 -5.54 -1.13
C ILE A 210 -17.39 -5.96 0.31
N ALA A 211 -16.70 -5.41 1.31
CA ALA A 211 -16.93 -5.72 2.72
C ALA A 211 -18.35 -5.36 3.18
N GLU A 212 -18.94 -4.26 2.66
CA GLU A 212 -20.32 -3.85 2.94
C GLU A 212 -21.36 -4.86 2.42
N LYS A 213 -21.00 -5.71 1.44
CA LYS A 213 -21.87 -6.78 0.93
C LYS A 213 -21.82 -8.04 1.79
N ILE A 214 -20.85 -8.14 2.71
CA ILE A 214 -20.71 -9.27 3.63
C ILE A 214 -21.54 -8.98 4.87
N THR A 215 -22.59 -9.76 5.10
CA THR A 215 -23.45 -9.60 6.27
C THR A 215 -22.81 -10.22 7.51
N THR A 216 -23.10 -9.64 8.68
CA THR A 216 -22.65 -10.20 9.97
C THR A 216 -23.14 -11.63 10.17
N ASP A 217 -24.36 -11.94 9.72
CA ASP A 217 -24.93 -13.28 9.81
C ASP A 217 -24.14 -14.30 8.98
N ALA A 218 -23.71 -13.92 7.76
CA ALA A 218 -22.87 -14.79 6.92
C ALA A 218 -21.50 -15.05 7.58
N ILE A 219 -20.92 -14.05 8.26
CA ILE A 219 -19.67 -14.22 9.01
C ILE A 219 -19.87 -15.16 10.20
N ILE A 220 -20.97 -15.03 10.93
CA ILE A 220 -21.30 -15.88 12.08
C ILE A 220 -21.50 -17.32 11.62
N ASP A 221 -22.26 -17.54 10.54
CA ASP A 221 -22.52 -18.87 9.99
C ASP A 221 -21.24 -19.56 9.52
N ASP A 222 -20.35 -18.82 8.83
CA ASP A 222 -19.06 -19.35 8.37
C ASP A 222 -18.15 -19.68 9.57
N PHE A 223 -18.14 -18.83 10.61
CA PHE A 223 -17.38 -19.09 11.84
C PHE A 223 -17.93 -20.31 12.61
N CYS A 224 -19.25 -20.51 12.61
CA CYS A 224 -19.91 -21.68 13.18
C CYS A 224 -19.67 -22.96 12.36
N ALA A 225 -19.45 -22.83 11.04
CA ALA A 225 -19.12 -23.94 10.16
C ALA A 225 -17.67 -24.44 10.33
N ILE A 226 -16.75 -23.58 10.81
CA ILE A 226 -15.40 -23.96 11.24
C ILE A 226 -15.50 -24.72 12.57
N LYS A 227 -15.95 -25.98 12.50
CA LYS A 227 -15.97 -26.89 13.63
C LYS A 227 -14.54 -27.27 14.04
N GLU A 228 -14.30 -27.17 15.35
CA GLU A 228 -13.14 -27.61 16.14
C GLU A 228 -11.86 -26.76 16.05
N ARG A 229 -11.77 -25.77 16.94
CA ARG A 229 -10.47 -25.42 17.53
C ARG A 229 -10.24 -26.28 18.76
N ARG A 230 -9.26 -27.19 18.70
CA ARG A 230 -8.72 -27.85 19.90
C ARG A 230 -8.20 -26.75 20.83
N VAL A 231 -8.80 -26.68 22.03
CA VAL A 231 -8.36 -25.85 23.16
C VAL A 231 -7.05 -26.39 23.70
#